data_AF-A0A966U571-F1
#
_entry.id   AF-A0A966U571-F1
#
_cell.length_a   1.000
_cell.length_b   1.000
_cell.length_c   1.000
_cell.angle_alpha   90.00
_cell.angle_beta   90.00
_cell.angle_gamma   90.00
#
_symmetry.space_group_name_H-M   'P 1'
#
loop_
_entity.id
_entity.type
_entity.pdbx_description
1 polymer ?
#
loop_
_entity_poly.entity_id
_entity_poly.type
_entity_poly.pdbx_seq_one_letter_code
_entity_poly.pdbx_strand_id
1 'polypeptide(L)'
;MSNVRYLSTEWIEAVGSRVSSSKEIQELAKSHAVGITQVVTGTPFGDVTYNFQVGNGRATFSQGVASPEDVRFSESWETALAVNNDTMSPDEAILLGHVTFTGDHTKLVAAGDVFALLDSIFEEVRALTTFA
;
A
#
# COMPACT_ATOMS: atom_id res chain seq x y z
N MET A 1 -2.03 22.89 7.01
CA MET A 1 -1.79 21.45 6.77
C MET A 1 -1.16 21.35 5.40
N SER A 2 0.03 20.76 5.30
CA SER A 2 0.73 20.63 4.01
C SER A 2 0.14 19.43 3.29
N ASN A 3 -0.51 19.66 2.16
CA ASN A 3 -1.01 18.59 1.31
C ASN A 3 0.15 17.83 0.68
N VAL A 4 0.10 16.51 0.68
CA VAL A 4 1.06 15.62 -0.01
C VAL A 4 0.43 15.09 -1.29
N ARG A 5 1.19 15.00 -2.38
CA ARG A 5 0.66 14.57 -3.68
C ARG A 5 0.61 13.05 -3.75
N TYR A 6 -0.53 12.48 -4.15
CA TYR A 6 -0.69 11.02 -4.19
C TYR A 6 0.43 10.36 -5.01
N LEU A 7 1.04 9.31 -4.44
CA LEU A 7 2.19 8.57 -4.98
C LEU A 7 3.48 9.36 -5.19
N SER A 8 3.58 10.59 -4.69
CA SER A 8 4.88 11.27 -4.62
C SER A 8 5.78 10.65 -3.55
N THR A 9 7.07 10.99 -3.58
CA THR A 9 8.02 10.57 -2.54
C THR A 9 7.55 11.01 -1.15
N GLU A 10 7.04 12.24 -1.03
CA GLU A 10 6.54 12.78 0.24
C GLU A 10 5.31 12.02 0.75
N TRP A 11 4.45 11.52 -0.15
CA TRP A 11 3.32 10.68 0.22
C TRP A 11 3.79 9.32 0.75
N ILE A 12 4.73 8.68 0.08
CA ILE A 12 5.31 7.40 0.53
C ILE A 12 5.97 7.56 1.91
N GLU A 13 6.71 8.64 2.11
CA GLU A 13 7.33 8.97 3.40
C GLU A 13 6.30 9.28 4.48
N ALA A 14 5.19 9.97 4.15
CA ALA A 14 4.12 10.27 5.08
C ALA A 14 3.40 9.01 5.59
N VAL A 15 3.17 8.03 4.70
CA VAL A 15 2.64 6.70 5.07
C VAL A 15 3.68 5.94 5.90
N GLY A 16 4.94 5.89 5.45
CA GLY A 16 6.03 5.21 6.15
C GLY A 16 6.26 5.71 7.57
N SER A 17 6.18 7.03 7.79
CA SER A 17 6.28 7.62 9.12
C SER A 17 5.14 7.16 10.04
N ARG A 18 3.91 7.04 9.53
CA ARG A 18 2.77 6.56 10.32
C ARG A 18 2.88 5.08 10.65
N VAL A 19 3.18 4.26 9.65
CA VAL A 19 3.41 2.82 9.81
C VAL A 19 4.49 2.54 10.86
N SER A 20 5.63 3.22 10.77
CA SER A 20 6.73 3.04 11.74
C SER A 20 6.41 3.55 13.15
N SER A 21 5.45 4.48 13.29
CA SER A 21 5.04 5.04 14.58
C SER A 21 3.86 4.33 15.25
N SER A 22 3.03 3.59 14.51
CA SER A 22 1.89 2.85 15.06
C SER A 22 2.37 1.66 15.88
N LYS A 23 2.07 1.61 17.17
CA LYS A 23 2.47 0.49 18.02
C LYS A 23 1.70 -0.78 17.67
N GLU A 24 0.45 -0.62 17.25
CA GLU A 24 -0.47 -1.67 16.89
C GLU A 24 0.06 -2.48 15.70
N ILE A 25 0.49 -1.80 14.63
CA ILE A 25 1.01 -2.48 13.44
C ILE A 25 2.38 -3.14 13.71
N GLN A 26 3.22 -2.55 14.57
CA GLN A 26 4.49 -3.16 14.97
C GLN A 26 4.27 -4.41 15.85
N GLU A 27 3.21 -4.44 16.66
CA GLU A 27 2.85 -5.62 17.45
C GLU A 27 2.43 -6.78 16.54
N LEU A 28 1.55 -6.53 15.57
CA LEU A 28 1.15 -7.55 14.59
C LEU A 28 2.34 -8.08 13.78
N ALA A 29 3.35 -7.24 13.53
CA ALA A 29 4.57 -7.65 12.83
C ALA A 29 5.43 -8.68 13.58
N LYS A 30 5.12 -8.97 14.85
CA LYS A 30 5.79 -10.05 15.61
C LYS A 30 5.24 -11.45 15.26
N SER A 31 3.97 -11.52 14.86
CA SER A 31 3.28 -12.78 14.52
C SER A 31 3.04 -12.96 13.01
N HIS A 32 3.12 -11.87 12.24
CA HIS A 32 2.94 -11.89 10.79
C HIS A 32 4.25 -11.64 10.05
N ALA A 33 4.38 -12.25 8.87
CA ALA A 33 5.48 -12.02 7.96
C ALA A 33 4.97 -12.00 6.52
N VAL A 34 4.99 -10.82 5.88
CA VAL A 34 4.58 -10.64 4.49
C VAL A 34 5.31 -9.43 3.90
N GLY A 35 5.85 -9.59 2.68
CA GLY A 35 6.39 -8.49 1.89
C GLY A 35 5.57 -8.26 0.63
N ILE A 36 5.10 -7.03 0.44
CA ILE A 36 4.18 -6.65 -0.62
C ILE A 36 4.77 -5.53 -1.43
N THR A 37 4.75 -5.68 -2.75
CA THR A 37 5.09 -4.61 -3.69
C THR A 37 3.84 -4.13 -4.39
N GLN A 38 3.64 -2.82 -4.43
CA GLN A 38 2.69 -2.16 -5.33
C GLN A 38 3.46 -1.54 -6.50
N VAL A 39 2.95 -1.75 -7.71
CA VAL A 39 3.38 -1.03 -8.92
C VAL A 39 2.20 -0.27 -9.49
N VAL A 40 2.36 1.05 -9.63
CA VAL A 40 1.38 1.90 -10.31
C VAL A 40 2.04 2.49 -11.56
N THR A 41 1.47 2.15 -12.71
CA THR A 41 2.03 2.54 -14.02
C THR A 41 1.40 3.81 -14.56
N GLY A 42 2.17 4.59 -15.32
CA GLY A 42 1.66 5.78 -16.01
C GLY A 42 1.29 6.95 -15.10
N THR A 43 1.93 7.08 -13.92
CA THR A 43 1.70 8.21 -13.03
C THR A 43 2.38 9.49 -13.57
N PRO A 44 2.03 10.68 -13.05
CA PRO A 44 2.74 11.93 -13.36
C PRO A 44 4.24 11.94 -13.02
N PHE A 45 4.72 10.96 -12.24
CA PHE A 45 6.10 10.82 -11.82
C PHE A 45 6.85 9.69 -12.55
N GLY A 46 6.23 9.07 -13.55
CA GLY A 46 6.65 7.79 -14.11
C GLY A 46 6.05 6.61 -13.33
N ASP A 47 6.51 5.39 -13.61
CA ASP A 47 6.02 4.22 -12.88
C ASP A 47 6.50 4.28 -11.42
N VAL A 48 5.56 4.22 -10.48
CA VAL A 48 5.85 4.27 -9.05
C VAL A 48 5.80 2.87 -8.48
N THR A 49 6.86 2.46 -7.79
CA THR A 49 6.92 1.20 -7.06
C THR A 49 7.20 1.49 -5.59
N TYR A 50 6.37 0.93 -4.71
CA TYR A 50 6.55 1.00 -3.26
C TYR A 50 6.23 -0.35 -2.62
N ASN A 51 6.62 -0.51 -1.35
CA ASN A 51 6.39 -1.73 -0.62
C ASN A 51 5.85 -1.49 0.78
N PHE A 52 5.13 -2.50 1.27
CA PHE A 52 4.81 -2.69 2.67
C PHE A 52 5.44 -4.02 3.12
N GLN A 53 6.30 -3.94 4.13
CA GLN A 53 7.05 -5.09 4.65
C GLN A 53 6.73 -5.28 6.12
N VAL A 54 6.32 -6.49 6.47
CA VAL A 54 5.96 -6.89 7.82
C VAL A 54 6.77 -8.12 8.17
N GLY A 55 7.38 -8.13 9.35
CA GLY A 55 8.05 -9.30 9.89
C GLY A 55 9.12 -8.93 10.93
N ASN A 56 9.53 -9.93 11.72
CA ASN A 56 10.56 -9.76 12.75
C ASN A 56 10.25 -8.63 13.75
N GLY A 57 8.96 -8.42 14.06
CA GLY A 57 8.51 -7.37 14.97
C GLY A 57 8.61 -5.96 14.38
N ARG A 58 8.72 -5.83 13.05
CA ARG A 58 8.77 -4.54 12.36
C ARG A 58 7.83 -4.50 11.15
N ALA A 59 7.07 -3.41 11.05
CA ALA A 59 6.37 -3.03 9.84
C ALA A 59 6.99 -1.76 9.24
N THR A 60 7.25 -1.75 7.94
CA THR A 60 7.79 -0.61 7.22
C THR A 60 7.04 -0.39 5.91
N PHE A 61 6.94 0.87 5.50
CA PHE A 61 6.44 1.26 4.19
C PHE A 61 7.48 2.16 3.53
N SER A 62 7.91 1.82 2.32
CA SER A 62 9.02 2.52 1.66
C SER A 62 8.95 2.41 0.14
N GLN A 63 9.74 3.23 -0.56
CA GLN A 63 9.86 3.15 -2.01
C GLN A 63 10.65 1.88 -2.42
N GLY A 64 10.31 1.31 -3.57
CA GLY A 64 10.98 0.13 -4.13
C GLY A 64 10.25 -1.18 -3.84
N VAL A 65 10.91 -2.29 -4.20
CA VAL A 65 10.38 -3.66 -4.15
C VAL A 65 10.57 -4.27 -2.75
N ALA A 66 9.58 -5.03 -2.27
CA ALA A 66 9.67 -5.78 -1.03
C ALA A 66 10.80 -6.85 -1.06
N SER A 67 11.33 -7.22 0.10
CA SER A 67 12.33 -8.28 0.20
C SER A 67 12.17 -9.07 1.52
N PRO A 68 11.67 -10.32 1.45
CA PRO A 68 11.20 -11.04 0.26
C PRO A 68 9.94 -10.39 -0.36
N GLU A 69 9.81 -10.50 -1.68
CA GLU A 69 8.58 -10.14 -2.39
C GLU A 69 7.63 -11.35 -2.37
N ASP A 70 6.76 -11.40 -1.37
CA ASP A 70 5.75 -12.45 -1.26
C ASP A 70 4.57 -12.19 -2.19
N VAL A 71 4.23 -10.93 -2.38
CA VAL A 71 3.07 -10.48 -3.15
C VAL A 71 3.43 -9.26 -4.00
N ARG A 72 2.92 -9.22 -5.22
CA ARG A 72 2.97 -8.04 -6.09
C ARG A 72 1.59 -7.70 -6.64
N PHE A 73 1.18 -6.46 -6.43
CA PHE A 73 0.04 -5.83 -7.07
C PHE A 73 0.51 -4.89 -8.18
N SER A 74 -0.18 -4.89 -9.31
CA SER A 74 0.08 -3.92 -10.39
C SER A 74 -1.22 -3.36 -10.95
N GLU A 75 -1.27 -2.04 -11.12
CA GLU A 75 -2.41 -1.30 -11.66
C GLU A 75 -1.95 -0.07 -12.47
N SER A 76 -2.90 0.58 -13.16
CA SER A 76 -2.66 1.87 -13.79
C SER A 76 -2.91 3.03 -12.81
N TRP A 77 -2.35 4.19 -13.11
CA TRP A 77 -2.66 5.43 -12.39
C TRP A 77 -4.17 5.74 -12.37
N GLU A 78 -4.87 5.49 -13.48
CA GLU A 78 -6.31 5.71 -13.58
C GLU A 78 -7.08 4.80 -12.62
N THR A 79 -6.73 3.51 -12.56
CA THR A 79 -7.33 2.55 -11.62
C THR A 79 -7.03 2.95 -10.18
N ALA A 80 -5.78 3.31 -9.86
CA ALA A 80 -5.39 3.72 -8.51
C ALA A 80 -6.17 4.97 -8.04
N LEU A 81 -6.41 5.93 -8.95
CA LEU A 81 -7.27 7.07 -8.69
C LEU A 81 -8.74 6.68 -8.52
N ALA A 82 -9.25 5.80 -9.37
CA ALA A 82 -10.64 5.37 -9.32
C ALA A 82 -10.96 4.68 -7.98
N VAL A 83 -10.04 3.84 -7.51
CA VAL A 83 -10.10 3.16 -6.22
C VAL A 83 -9.99 4.15 -5.05
N ASN A 84 -9.04 5.08 -5.09
CA ASN A 84 -8.87 6.02 -3.98
C ASN A 84 -9.96 7.09 -3.87
N ASN A 85 -10.62 7.41 -4.98
CA ASN A 85 -11.77 8.32 -5.00
C ASN A 85 -13.10 7.58 -4.76
N ASP A 86 -13.05 6.29 -4.38
CA ASP A 86 -14.21 5.42 -4.14
C ASP A 86 -15.18 5.33 -5.34
N THR A 87 -14.69 5.62 -6.56
CA THR A 87 -15.46 5.49 -7.82
C THR A 87 -15.41 4.09 -8.42
N MET A 88 -14.50 3.25 -7.92
CA MET A 88 -14.38 1.83 -8.23
C MET A 88 -13.97 1.10 -6.96
N SER A 89 -14.59 -0.05 -6.66
CA SER A 89 -14.15 -0.85 -5.52
C SER A 89 -12.87 -1.65 -5.85
N PRO A 90 -11.97 -1.90 -4.89
CA PRO A 90 -10.81 -2.77 -5.10
C PRO A 90 -11.18 -4.17 -5.63
N ASP A 91 -12.25 -4.77 -5.10
CA ASP A 91 -12.73 -6.09 -5.51
C ASP A 91 -13.17 -6.10 -6.98
N GLU A 92 -13.89 -5.06 -7.42
CA GLU A 92 -14.27 -4.87 -8.82
C GLU A 92 -13.04 -4.68 -9.71
N ALA A 93 -12.08 -3.86 -9.28
CA ALA A 93 -10.86 -3.62 -10.04
C ALA A 93 -10.05 -4.91 -10.25
N ILE A 94 -9.99 -5.78 -9.24
CA ILE A 94 -9.36 -7.10 -9.35
C ILE A 94 -10.18 -8.01 -10.29
N LEU A 95 -11.50 -8.07 -10.11
CA LEU A 95 -12.38 -8.92 -10.91
C LEU A 95 -12.35 -8.59 -12.40
N LEU A 96 -12.26 -7.29 -12.73
CA LEU A 96 -12.18 -6.79 -14.11
C LEU A 96 -10.75 -6.83 -14.68
N GLY A 97 -9.75 -7.21 -13.87
CA GLY A 97 -8.35 -7.30 -14.27
C GLY A 97 -7.63 -5.95 -14.38
N HIS A 98 -8.20 -4.89 -13.80
CA HIS A 98 -7.57 -3.56 -13.69
C HIS A 98 -6.47 -3.52 -12.61
N VAL A 99 -6.64 -4.33 -11.57
CA VAL A 99 -5.61 -4.66 -10.59
C VAL A 99 -5.20 -6.11 -10.82
N THR A 100 -3.92 -6.33 -11.06
CA THR A 100 -3.34 -7.68 -11.19
C THR A 100 -2.61 -8.04 -9.91
N PHE A 101 -2.73 -9.30 -9.51
CA PHE A 101 -2.06 -9.86 -8.34
C PHE A 101 -1.19 -11.04 -8.76
N THR A 102 0.01 -11.13 -8.19
CA THR A 102 0.89 -12.31 -8.28
C THR A 102 1.54 -12.60 -6.94
N GLY A 103 1.90 -13.86 -6.68
CA GLY A 103 2.60 -14.28 -5.45
C GLY A 103 1.77 -15.21 -4.55
N ASP A 104 2.05 -15.17 -3.25
CA ASP A 104 1.46 -16.07 -2.25
C ASP A 104 0.17 -15.49 -1.65
N HIS A 105 -0.97 -15.94 -2.19
CA HIS A 105 -2.30 -15.59 -1.66
C HIS A 105 -2.51 -16.01 -0.20
N THR A 106 -1.88 -17.10 0.25
CA THR A 106 -2.08 -17.61 1.61
C THR A 106 -1.47 -16.65 2.62
N LYS A 107 -0.28 -16.12 2.32
CA LYS A 107 0.35 -15.07 3.14
C LYS A 107 -0.46 -13.78 3.15
N LEU A 108 -1.03 -13.39 2.00
CA LEU A 108 -1.91 -12.22 1.92
C LEU A 108 -3.11 -12.38 2.87
N VAL A 109 -3.85 -13.49 2.74
CA VAL A 109 -5.05 -13.74 3.56
C VAL A 109 -4.69 -13.86 5.04
N ALA A 110 -3.56 -14.50 5.36
CA ALA A 110 -3.10 -14.64 6.75
C ALA A 110 -2.72 -13.30 7.40
N ALA A 111 -2.36 -12.28 6.62
CA ALA A 111 -2.03 -10.94 7.11
C ALA A 111 -3.23 -9.97 7.12
N GLY A 112 -4.46 -10.47 7.04
CA GLY A 112 -5.69 -9.67 6.94
C GLY A 112 -5.87 -8.61 8.03
N ASP A 113 -5.46 -8.90 9.26
CA ASP A 113 -5.52 -7.94 10.38
C ASP A 113 -4.51 -6.80 10.24
N VAL A 114 -3.34 -7.08 9.66
CA VAL A 114 -2.35 -6.05 9.33
C VAL A 114 -2.89 -5.09 8.27
N PHE A 115 -3.60 -5.60 7.26
CA PHE A 115 -4.24 -4.76 6.24
C PHE A 115 -5.34 -3.88 6.81
N ALA A 116 -6.19 -4.42 7.68
CA ALA A 116 -7.23 -3.62 8.33
C ALA A 116 -6.65 -2.42 9.11
N LEU A 117 -5.49 -2.59 9.75
CA LEU A 117 -4.79 -1.47 10.39
C LEU A 117 -4.14 -0.52 9.38
N LEU A 118 -3.55 -1.06 8.31
CA LEU A 118 -2.95 -0.27 7.25
C LEU A 118 -4.00 0.62 6.55
N ASP A 119 -5.21 0.13 6.35
CA ASP A 119 -6.33 0.89 5.78
C ASP A 119 -6.66 2.13 6.62
N SER A 120 -6.67 2.00 7.96
CA SER A 120 -6.84 3.15 8.86
C SER A 120 -5.73 4.20 8.68
N ILE A 121 -4.48 3.76 8.47
CA ILE A 121 -3.36 4.67 8.18
C ILE A 121 -3.54 5.35 6.82
N PHE A 122 -4.01 4.62 5.81
CA PHE A 122 -4.31 5.21 4.51
C PHE A 122 -5.43 6.24 4.57
N GLU A 123 -6.49 6.01 5.37
CA GLU A 123 -7.55 6.99 5.61
C GLU A 123 -7.00 8.30 6.19
N GLU A 124 -6.12 8.22 7.19
CA GLU A 124 -5.48 9.41 7.77
C GLU A 124 -4.64 10.18 6.76
N VAL A 125 -3.86 9.48 5.92
CA VAL A 125 -3.04 10.11 4.88
C VAL A 125 -3.89 10.65 3.75
N ARG A 126 -4.99 9.97 3.39
CA ARG A 126 -5.95 10.40 2.37
C ARG A 126 -6.50 11.80 2.68
N ALA A 127 -6.78 12.09 3.96
CA ALA A 127 -7.22 13.43 4.39
C ALA A 127 -6.20 14.56 4.13
N LEU A 128 -4.91 14.20 3.93
CA LEU A 128 -3.82 15.12 3.61
C LEU A 128 -3.38 15.02 2.14
N THR A 129 -4.04 14.18 1.34
CA THR A 129 -3.60 13.81 0.00
C THR A 129 -4.29 14.68 -1.06
N THR A 130 -3.52 15.17 -2.03
CA THR A 130 -4.05 15.75 -3.27
C THR A 130 -3.83 14.81 -4.44
N PHE A 131 -4.87 14.60 -5.23
CA PHE A 131 -4.89 13.73 -6.42
C PHE A 131 -4.67 14.48 -7.75
N ALA A 132 -4.27 15.76 -7.67
CA ALA A 132 -4.10 16.67 -8.81
C ALA A 132 -2.81 16.41 -9.62
#